data_AF-A0A8J7DLJ4-F1
#
_entry.id   AF-A0A8J7DLJ4-F1
#
_cell.length_a   1.000
_cell.length_b   1.000
_cell.length_c   1.000
_cell.angle_alpha   90.00
_cell.angle_beta   90.00
_cell.angle_gamma   90.00
#
_symmetry.space_group_name_H-M   'P 1'
#
loop_
_entity.id
_entity.type
_entity.pdbx_description
1 polymer ?
#
loop_
_entity_poly.entity_id
_entity_poly.type
_entity_poly.pdbx_seq_one_letter_code
_entity_poly.pdbx_strand_id
1 'polypeptide(L)' 'MADKLKKGSLVRAARENLENSVEATASDTRFPPYIFESKGEIVDLNDEYALVKFYVPTPNIWLRLDQLEGVD' A
#
# COMPACT_ATOMS: atom_id res chain seq x y z
N MET A 1 17.54 -6.37 2.18
CA MET A 1 17.20 -6.67 0.78
C MET A 1 15.96 -7.52 0.80
N ALA A 2 14.81 -6.96 0.39
CA ALA A 2 13.52 -7.62 0.32
C ALA A 2 13.25 -8.58 1.50
N ASP A 3 13.04 -8.04 2.70
CA ASP A 3 12.16 -8.74 3.64
C ASP A 3 10.82 -8.88 2.93
N LYS A 4 10.64 -10.06 2.30
CA LYS A 4 9.56 -10.38 1.38
C LYS A 4 8.25 -9.86 1.97
N LEU A 5 7.64 -8.90 1.28
CA LEU A 5 6.28 -8.49 1.54
C LEU A 5 5.43 -9.75 1.67
N LYS A 6 4.95 -10.00 2.88
CA LYS A 6 4.19 -11.19 3.24
C LYS A 6 3.00 -10.76 4.07
N LYS A 7 2.04 -11.66 4.21
CA LYS A 7 0.90 -11.46 5.10
C LYS A 7 1.39 -11.15 6.53
N GLY A 8 0.86 -10.09 7.11
CA GLY A 8 1.23 -9.56 8.42
C GLY A 8 2.40 -8.57 8.41
N SER A 9 3.05 -8.31 7.27
CA SER A 9 4.08 -7.26 7.19
C SER A 9 3.45 -5.88 7.30
N LEU A 10 4.15 -4.98 7.99
CA LEU A 10 3.82 -3.57 8.03
C LEU A 10 4.44 -2.86 6.82
N VAL A 11 3.62 -2.06 6.15
CA VAL A 11 3.97 -1.37 4.90
C VAL A 11 3.41 0.05 4.89
N ARG A 12 3.94 0.85 3.98
CA ARG A 12 3.37 2.12 3.55
C ARG A 12 3.47 2.23 2.02
N ALA A 13 2.67 3.08 1.40
CA ALA A 13 2.82 3.31 -0.04
C ALA A 13 4.01 4.25 -0.33
N ALA A 14 4.79 3.93 -1.37
CA ALA A 14 5.74 4.84 -1.97
C ALA A 14 4.98 5.86 -2.84
N ARG A 15 5.06 7.14 -2.46
CA ARG A 15 4.31 8.23 -3.11
C ARG A 15 4.55 8.28 -4.62
N GLU A 16 5.82 8.26 -5.02
CA GLU A 16 6.24 8.35 -6.43
C GLU A 16 5.76 7.18 -7.28
N ASN A 17 5.72 5.97 -6.72
CA ASN A 17 5.27 4.77 -7.43
C ASN A 17 3.74 4.70 -7.53
N LEU A 18 3.03 5.24 -6.53
CA LEU A 18 1.57 5.28 -6.55
C LEU A 18 1.06 6.41 -7.46
N GLU A 19 1.57 7.63 -7.36
CA GLU A 19 1.08 8.80 -8.10
C GLU A 19 1.24 8.67 -9.63
N ASN A 20 2.28 7.96 -10.09
CA ASN A 20 2.55 7.74 -11.53
C ASN A 20 1.94 6.43 -12.08
N SER A 21 1.06 5.78 -11.32
CA SER A 21 0.52 4.46 -11.65
C SER A 21 -0.84 4.52 -12.37
N VAL A 22 -1.26 3.39 -12.93
CA VAL A 22 -2.62 3.23 -13.46
C VAL A 22 -3.64 3.23 -12.33
N GLU A 23 -3.29 2.70 -11.16
CA GLU A 23 -4.13 2.67 -9.97
C GLU A 23 -4.50 4.08 -9.49
N ALA A 24 -3.63 5.07 -9.72
CA ALA A 24 -3.95 6.47 -9.41
C ALA A 24 -5.13 7.02 -10.22
N THR A 25 -5.40 6.49 -11.41
CA THR A 25 -6.54 6.91 -12.23
C THR A 25 -7.89 6.48 -11.66
N ALA A 26 -7.90 5.48 -10.76
CA ALA A 26 -9.11 5.00 -10.10
C ALA A 26 -9.51 5.85 -8.87
N SER A 27 -8.62 6.72 -8.39
CA SER A 27 -8.79 7.50 -7.16
C SER A 27 -8.85 9.01 -7.44
N ASP A 28 -9.21 9.81 -6.43
CA ASP A 28 -8.99 11.27 -6.49
C ASP A 28 -7.48 11.56 -6.58
N THR A 29 -7.11 12.62 -7.29
CA THR A 29 -5.71 13.05 -7.46
C THR A 29 -5.05 13.45 -6.14
N ARG A 30 -5.83 13.73 -5.10
CA ARG A 30 -5.34 14.06 -3.75
C ARG A 30 -5.45 12.84 -2.84
N PHE A 31 -4.39 12.06 -2.79
CA PHE A 31 -4.31 10.93 -1.87
C PHE A 31 -4.30 11.39 -0.40
N PRO A 32 -5.09 10.74 0.49
CA PRO A 32 -5.02 10.99 1.91
C PRO A 32 -3.62 10.70 2.50
N PRO A 33 -3.13 11.51 3.45
CA PRO A 33 -1.77 11.38 3.98
C PRO A 33 -1.52 10.04 4.70
N TYR A 34 -2.56 9.41 5.26
CA TYR A 34 -2.42 8.14 5.99
C TYR A 34 -1.84 7.02 5.12
N ILE A 35 -2.02 7.05 3.80
CA ILE A 35 -1.51 6.03 2.88
C ILE A 35 0.03 6.03 2.84
N PHE A 36 0.63 7.19 3.06
CA PHE A 36 2.08 7.40 2.98
C PHE A 36 2.74 7.52 4.37
N GLU A 37 2.04 8.12 5.33
CA GLU A 37 2.62 8.49 6.63
C GLU A 37 2.33 7.45 7.72
N SER A 38 1.26 6.67 7.57
CA SER A 38 0.87 5.66 8.55
C SER A 38 1.28 4.26 8.12
N LYS A 39 1.43 3.35 9.09
CA LYS A 39 1.65 1.94 8.81
C LYS A 39 0.32 1.29 8.39
N GLY A 40 0.38 0.42 7.40
CA GLY A 40 -0.70 -0.50 7.03
C GLY A 40 -0.21 -1.94 7.15
N GLU A 41 -1.13 -2.87 7.36
CA GLU A 41 -0.82 -4.30 7.46
C GLU A 41 -1.26 -5.02 6.18
N ILE A 42 -0.40 -5.86 5.62
CA ILE A 42 -0.78 -6.76 4.53
C ILE A 42 -1.68 -7.87 5.10
N VAL A 43 -2.97 -7.85 4.75
CA VAL A 43 -3.93 -8.87 5.19
C VAL A 43 -4.10 -10.01 4.18
N ASP A 44 -3.81 -9.73 2.91
CA ASP A 44 -3.80 -10.71 1.84
C ASP A 44 -2.83 -10.30 0.72
N LEU A 45 -2.37 -11.25 -0.08
CA LEU A 45 -1.48 -10.99 -1.20
C LEU A 45 -1.66 -12.01 -2.32
N ASN A 46 -1.42 -11.56 -3.54
CA ASN A 46 -1.24 -12.39 -4.73
C ASN A 46 0.13 -12.11 -5.35
N ASP A 47 0.37 -12.59 -6.57
CA ASP A 47 1.68 -12.47 -7.23
C ASP A 47 2.08 -11.00 -7.55
N GLU A 48 1.12 -10.09 -7.68
CA GLU A 48 1.35 -8.72 -8.15
C GLU A 48 0.85 -7.63 -7.18
N TYR A 49 -0.12 -7.95 -6.33
CA TYR A 49 -0.81 -7.01 -5.45
C TYR A 49 -0.88 -7.52 -4.01
N ALA A 50 -0.97 -6.58 -3.08
CA ALA A 50 -1.27 -6.82 -1.68
C ALA A 50 -2.52 -6.05 -1.27
N LEU A 51 -3.36 -6.69 -0.46
CA LEU A 51 -4.47 -6.07 0.23
C LEU A 51 -3.96 -5.49 1.55
N VAL A 52 -3.96 -4.17 1.64
CA VAL A 52 -3.43 -3.43 2.79
C VAL A 52 -4.58 -2.88 3.63
N LYS A 53 -4.53 -3.15 4.93
CA LYS A 53 -5.41 -2.57 5.94
C LYS A 53 -4.68 -1.46 6.66
N PHE A 54 -5.16 -0.22 6.52
CA PHE A 54 -4.64 0.92 7.28
C PHE A 54 -5.34 1.04 8.64
N TYR A 55 -4.68 1.66 9.63
CA TYR A 55 -5.26 1.90 10.97
C TYR A 55 -6.21 3.11 11.02
N VAL A 56 -7.03 3.25 9.98
CA VAL A 56 -8.12 4.21 9.87
C VAL A 56 -9.40 3.45 9.50
N PRO A 57 -10.60 3.94 9.84
CA PRO A 57 -11.86 3.23 9.57
C PRO A 57 -12.26 3.33 8.08
N THR A 58 -11.38 2.89 7.19
CA THR A 58 -11.60 2.81 5.74
C THR A 58 -11.56 1.36 5.28
N PRO A 59 -12.15 1.04 4.12
CA PRO A 59 -11.94 -0.25 3.48
C PRO A 59 -10.46 -0.54 3.24
N ASN A 60 -10.13 -1.83 3.13
CA ASN A 60 -8.80 -2.27 2.72
C ASN A 60 -8.56 -1.92 1.25
N ILE A 61 -7.31 -1.66 0.89
CA ILE A 61 -6.93 -1.18 -0.44
C ILE A 61 -6.00 -2.20 -1.10
N TRP A 62 -6.28 -2.57 -2.34
CA TRP A 62 -5.36 -3.34 -3.17
C TRP A 62 -4.33 -2.39 -3.78
N LEU A 63 -3.05 -2.65 -3.50
CA LEU A 63 -1.91 -1.89 -4.02
C LEU A 63 -0.91 -2.87 -4.66
N ARG A 64 -0.22 -2.45 -5.71
CA ARG A 64 0.81 -3.28 -6.32
C ARG A 64 2.01 -3.42 -5.39
N LEU A 65 2.67 -4.58 -5.44
CA LEU A 65 3.81 -4.86 -4.55
C LEU A 65 4.98 -3.89 -4.75
N ASP A 66 5.15 -3.34 -5.96
CA ASP A 66 6.16 -2.33 -6.28
C ASP A 66 5.81 -0.92 -5.77
N GLN A 67 4.55 -0.69 -5.39
CA GLN A 67 4.08 0.56 -4.77
C GLN A 67 4.28 0.56 -3.26
N LEU A 68 4.72 -0.56 -2.66
CA LEU A 68 4.81 -0.73 -1.21
C LEU A 68 6.25 -0.77 -0.71
N GLU A 69 6.47 -0.06 0.40
CA GLU A 69 7.71 -0.11 1.16
C GLU A 69 7.45 -0.78 2.50
N GLY A 70 8.35 -1.70 2.90
CA GLY A 70 8.34 -2.27 4.24
C GLY A 70 8.68 -1.21 5.29
N VAL A 71 7.97 -1.25 6.41
CA VAL A 71 8.23 -0.38 7.56
C VAL A 71 8.57 -1.29 8.74
N ASP A 72 9.80 -1.17 9.27
CA ASP A 72 10.21 -1.84 10.51
C ASP A 72 9.30 -1.46 11.71
#